data_AF-A0A7J2R3I2-F1
#
_entry.id   AF-A0A7J2R3I2-F1
#
_cell.length_a   1.000
_cell.length_b   1.000
_cell.length_c   1.000
_cell.angle_alpha   90.00
_cell.angle_beta   90.00
_cell.angle_gamma   90.00
#
_symmetry.space_group_name_H-M   'P 1'
#
loop_
_entity.id
_entity.type
_entity.pdbx_description
1 polymer ?
#
loop_
_entity_poly.entity_id
_entity_poly.type
_entity_poly.pdbx_seq_one_letter_code
_entity_poly.pdbx_strand_id
1 'polypeptide(L)'
;MLDQLKSKKIEVSVSKGDIPAECVLKSIENLGGISKFVNEGDQVFIKFNLALPAGFPTNTNPNVLGAVISSCKKAGAKKIFLGSFPSRRIPVKVIYNFLDMQKYFENLGAELVCLDNSDFFDRKTIRQEELKKIKDDTFSKIQINNKEFFVPKIILNSDKYIVVNQVNVNPLFKCNLSLINSYSIIPIINQEIKKTMQEGTDYVSLDIYKKDLISNILDVFTIKTPNLVINDMFYLLESAGPFIYKDSNLKKTGLIIAGDNMIAVDLITLKILNLEIESNELILEAKNKSINIPTFSRIKVRGENLEEINTNIEFCVSSLKDVNVRNIIIKLGKYCSGCFKEAYHLLNLMKTYMIKDLKYNPYNSFLIGENPMEPDILGNIVLFGDCAINSTKNRKFRKVIKETKKKIKNEAKKKFIKKKDGKKKTTIKEKPNKKILELPGCPPNVFD
;
A
#
# COMPACT_ATOMS: atom_id res chain seq x y z
N MET A 1 -47.13 -4.79 -10.17
CA MET A 1 -46.16 -4.70 -9.05
C MET A 1 -44.89 -5.54 -9.26
N LEU A 2 -44.89 -6.58 -10.13
CA LEU A 2 -43.67 -7.32 -10.50
C LEU A 2 -42.81 -6.66 -11.61
N ASP A 3 -43.32 -5.65 -12.33
CA ASP A 3 -42.55 -4.92 -13.35
C ASP A 3 -41.70 -3.75 -12.81
N GLN A 4 -41.93 -3.29 -11.56
CA GLN A 4 -41.07 -2.28 -10.92
C GLN A 4 -39.77 -2.86 -10.34
N LEU A 5 -39.64 -4.19 -10.31
CA LEU A 5 -38.42 -4.92 -9.96
C LEU A 5 -37.54 -5.21 -11.18
N LYS A 6 -37.89 -4.70 -12.38
CA LYS A 6 -36.96 -4.59 -13.52
C LYS A 6 -35.88 -3.53 -13.21
N SER A 7 -34.94 -3.99 -12.39
CA SER A 7 -33.66 -3.44 -11.93
C SER A 7 -33.48 -1.92 -12.12
N LYS A 8 -33.61 -1.18 -11.01
CA LYS A 8 -32.99 0.15 -10.89
C LYS A 8 -31.53 0.05 -11.35
N LYS A 9 -31.16 0.73 -12.44
CA LYS A 9 -29.78 0.75 -12.93
C LYS A 9 -28.89 1.41 -11.88
N ILE A 10 -27.69 0.87 -11.69
CA ILE A 10 -26.68 1.47 -10.83
C ILE A 10 -26.16 2.72 -11.55
N GLU A 11 -26.09 3.85 -10.86
CA GLU A 11 -25.65 5.10 -11.45
C GLU A 11 -24.22 5.43 -11.03
N VAL A 12 -23.38 5.74 -12.01
CA VAL A 12 -22.02 6.24 -11.79
C VAL A 12 -21.91 7.56 -12.54
N SER A 13 -21.48 8.62 -11.87
CA SER A 13 -21.15 9.88 -12.53
C SER A 13 -19.66 9.94 -12.83
N VAL A 14 -19.35 10.43 -14.03
CA VAL A 14 -18.01 10.87 -14.43
C VAL A 14 -18.12 12.36 -14.75
N SER A 15 -17.30 13.17 -14.09
CA SER A 15 -17.19 14.59 -14.39
C SER A 15 -15.77 14.96 -14.77
N LYS A 16 -15.63 15.94 -15.66
CA LYS A 16 -14.34 16.54 -16.02
C LYS A 16 -14.41 18.05 -15.85
N GLY A 17 -13.28 18.66 -15.47
CA GLY A 17 -13.15 20.11 -15.35
C GLY A 17 -11.78 20.55 -14.86
N ASP A 18 -11.69 21.83 -14.48
CA ASP A 18 -10.43 22.47 -14.11
C ASP A 18 -10.27 22.75 -12.61
N ILE A 19 -11.34 22.59 -11.83
CA ILE A 19 -11.35 22.81 -10.39
C ILE A 19 -11.86 21.54 -9.68
N PRO A 20 -11.04 20.88 -8.82
CA PRO A 20 -11.42 19.61 -8.20
C PRO A 20 -12.73 19.65 -7.41
N ALA A 21 -12.94 20.72 -6.63
CA ALA A 21 -14.16 20.89 -5.84
C ALA A 21 -15.42 20.98 -6.71
N GLU A 22 -15.35 21.71 -7.83
CA GLU A 22 -16.46 21.84 -8.77
C GLU A 22 -16.78 20.52 -9.47
N CYS A 23 -15.75 19.76 -9.86
CA CYS A 23 -15.95 18.43 -10.44
C CYS A 23 -16.66 17.48 -9.47
N VAL A 24 -16.28 17.50 -8.19
CA VAL A 24 -16.95 16.67 -7.17
C VAL A 24 -18.40 17.07 -6.98
N LEU A 25 -18.69 18.38 -6.89
CA LEU A 25 -20.07 18.88 -6.79
C LEU A 25 -20.88 18.48 -8.03
N LYS A 26 -20.33 18.68 -9.24
CA LYS A 26 -20.94 18.24 -10.51
C LYS A 26 -21.25 16.75 -10.51
N SER A 27 -20.33 15.91 -10.02
CA SER A 27 -20.54 14.46 -9.93
C SER A 27 -21.66 14.10 -8.95
N ILE A 28 -21.74 14.77 -7.80
CA ILE A 28 -22.82 14.56 -6.82
C ILE A 28 -24.17 15.00 -7.38
N GLU A 29 -24.24 16.17 -8.04
CA GLU A 29 -25.47 16.67 -8.67
C GLU A 29 -25.95 15.75 -9.79
N ASN A 30 -25.04 15.24 -10.63
CA ASN A 30 -25.37 14.26 -11.67
C ASN A 30 -25.98 12.95 -11.13
N LEU A 31 -25.73 12.63 -9.85
CA LEU A 31 -26.30 11.47 -9.18
C LEU A 31 -27.63 11.79 -8.48
N GLY A 32 -28.11 13.03 -8.53
CA GLY A 32 -29.35 13.48 -7.88
C GLY A 32 -29.13 14.29 -6.60
N GLY A 33 -27.92 14.82 -6.40
CA GLY A 33 -27.59 15.68 -5.26
C GLY A 33 -27.23 14.90 -3.99
N ILE A 34 -26.65 15.61 -3.02
CA ILE A 34 -26.16 15.00 -1.77
C ILE A 34 -27.28 14.43 -0.90
N SER A 35 -28.50 14.99 -0.98
CA SER A 35 -29.67 14.55 -0.22
C SER A 35 -30.15 13.13 -0.59
N LYS A 36 -29.69 12.58 -1.72
CA LYS A 36 -29.89 11.16 -2.06
C LYS A 36 -29.10 10.21 -1.14
N PHE A 37 -28.02 10.71 -0.54
CA PHE A 37 -27.06 9.90 0.22
C PHE A 37 -27.09 10.24 1.72
N VAL A 38 -27.32 11.51 2.06
CA VAL A 38 -27.31 12.03 3.42
C VAL A 38 -28.66 12.69 3.72
N ASN A 39 -29.24 12.32 4.86
CA ASN A 39 -30.48 12.85 5.39
C ASN A 39 -30.21 13.86 6.51
N GLU A 40 -31.21 14.69 6.81
CA GLU A 40 -31.18 15.56 7.98
C GLU A 40 -31.04 14.73 9.26
N GLY A 41 -30.18 15.18 10.17
CA GLY A 41 -29.93 14.52 11.45
C GLY A 41 -28.87 13.42 11.42
N ASP A 42 -28.41 12.99 10.24
CA ASP A 42 -27.44 11.90 10.12
C ASP A 42 -26.09 12.22 10.77
N GLN A 43 -25.50 11.21 11.39
CA GLN A 43 -24.06 11.15 11.65
C GLN A 43 -23.34 10.55 10.42
N VAL A 44 -22.46 11.33 9.80
CA VAL A 44 -21.73 10.94 8.59
C VAL A 44 -20.26 10.66 8.93
N PHE A 45 -19.75 9.50 8.52
CA PHE A 45 -18.32 9.21 8.53
C PHE A 45 -17.75 9.29 7.11
N ILE A 46 -16.73 10.11 6.91
CA ILE A 46 -16.00 10.27 5.64
C ILE A 46 -14.62 9.63 5.79
N LYS A 47 -14.43 8.51 5.09
CA LYS A 47 -13.13 7.88 4.94
C LYS A 47 -12.38 8.53 3.78
N PHE A 48 -11.09 8.81 3.96
CA PHE A 48 -10.23 9.39 2.94
C PHE A 48 -8.81 8.81 2.94
N ASN A 49 -7.97 9.15 1.96
CA ASN A 49 -6.57 8.72 1.92
C ASN A 49 -5.70 9.67 2.75
N LEU A 50 -5.02 9.10 3.75
CA LEU A 50 -4.01 9.78 4.56
C LEU A 50 -2.87 8.81 4.85
N ALA A 51 -2.00 8.55 3.87
CA ALA A 51 -0.97 7.51 3.96
C ALA A 51 0.36 8.01 4.54
N LEU A 52 0.78 9.23 4.17
CA LEU A 52 2.09 9.80 4.47
C LEU A 52 1.96 11.25 4.96
N PRO A 53 2.95 11.81 5.68
CA PRO A 53 3.03 13.24 5.98
C PRO A 53 3.41 14.03 4.71
N ALA A 54 2.51 14.02 3.73
CA ALA A 54 2.67 14.64 2.41
C ALA A 54 1.35 15.31 1.99
N GLY A 55 1.44 16.25 1.05
CA GLY A 55 0.26 16.92 0.50
C GLY A 55 -0.48 16.10 -0.55
N PHE A 56 -1.49 16.73 -1.15
CA PHE A 56 -2.11 16.24 -2.38
C PHE A 56 -1.10 16.27 -3.56
N PRO A 57 -1.11 15.28 -4.49
CA PRO A 57 -2.02 14.13 -4.57
C PRO A 57 -1.49 12.84 -3.94
N THR A 58 -0.49 12.88 -3.04
CA THR A 58 -0.15 11.67 -2.26
C THR A 58 -1.32 11.26 -1.36
N ASN A 59 -1.98 12.25 -0.76
CA ASN A 59 -3.21 12.11 0.01
C ASN A 59 -4.40 12.78 -0.71
N THR A 60 -5.62 12.56 -0.20
CA THR A 60 -6.84 13.15 -0.76
C THR A 60 -6.78 14.68 -0.78
N ASN A 61 -7.33 15.28 -1.84
CA ASN A 61 -7.41 16.72 -2.01
C ASN A 61 -8.27 17.38 -0.90
N PRO A 62 -7.72 18.33 -0.10
CA PRO A 62 -8.48 19.03 0.93
C PRO A 62 -9.69 19.82 0.42
N ASN A 63 -9.64 20.33 -0.82
CA ASN A 63 -10.75 21.05 -1.44
C ASN A 63 -11.88 20.11 -1.85
N VAL A 64 -11.54 18.88 -2.28
CA VAL A 64 -12.54 17.82 -2.53
C VAL A 64 -13.22 17.43 -1.22
N LEU A 65 -12.45 17.19 -0.15
CA LEU A 65 -13.02 16.92 1.17
C LEU A 65 -13.90 18.08 1.65
N GLY A 66 -13.45 19.32 1.47
CA GLY A 66 -14.23 20.50 1.85
C GLY A 66 -15.56 20.61 1.10
N ALA A 67 -15.58 20.29 -0.19
CA ALA A 67 -16.80 20.24 -0.99
C ALA A 67 -17.77 19.16 -0.50
N VAL A 68 -17.26 17.96 -0.16
CA VAL A 68 -18.08 16.86 0.39
C VAL A 68 -18.64 17.23 1.76
N ILE A 69 -17.80 17.73 2.68
CA ILE A 69 -18.21 18.17 4.03
C ILE A 69 -19.30 19.24 3.92
N SER A 70 -19.08 20.26 3.09
CA SER A 70 -20.03 21.35 2.89
C SER A 70 -21.36 20.84 2.32
N SER A 71 -21.31 19.84 1.44
CA SER A 71 -22.50 19.20 0.89
C SER A 71 -23.27 18.42 1.97
N CYS A 72 -22.58 17.61 2.78
CA CYS A 72 -23.20 16.90 3.90
C CYS A 72 -23.85 17.86 4.91
N LYS A 73 -23.19 18.96 5.23
CA LYS A 73 -23.73 20.00 6.12
C LYS A 73 -24.98 20.65 5.55
N LYS A 74 -24.98 20.97 4.24
CA LYS A 74 -26.16 21.50 3.54
C LYS A 74 -27.34 20.52 3.54
N ALA A 75 -27.07 19.21 3.55
CA ALA A 75 -28.10 18.17 3.67
C ALA A 75 -28.68 18.04 5.09
N GLY A 76 -28.15 18.78 6.07
CA GLY A 76 -28.61 18.72 7.45
C GLY A 76 -27.92 17.65 8.31
N ALA A 77 -26.74 17.15 7.90
CA ALA A 77 -25.97 16.22 8.73
C ALA A 77 -25.71 16.82 10.12
N LYS A 78 -26.04 16.08 11.18
CA LYS A 78 -25.88 16.51 12.57
C LYS A 78 -24.41 16.50 13.00
N LYS A 79 -23.66 15.50 12.55
CA LYS A 79 -22.25 15.35 12.88
C LYS A 79 -21.50 14.75 11.69
N ILE A 80 -20.32 15.31 11.38
CA ILE A 80 -19.48 14.85 10.27
C ILE A 80 -18.11 14.50 10.83
N PHE A 81 -17.70 13.24 10.67
CA PHE A 81 -16.39 12.76 11.07
C PHE A 81 -15.53 12.48 9.84
N LEU A 82 -14.22 12.71 9.95
CA LEU A 82 -13.23 12.28 8.97
C LEU A 82 -12.19 11.40 9.63
N GLY A 83 -11.78 10.30 8.99
CA GLY A 83 -10.72 9.45 9.54
C GLY A 83 -10.06 8.55 8.51
N SER A 84 -8.83 8.15 8.82
CA SER A 84 -8.03 7.22 8.03
C SER A 84 -6.93 6.57 8.88
N PHE A 85 -6.33 5.49 8.38
CA PHE A 85 -5.16 4.87 8.99
C PHE A 85 -3.92 5.13 8.12
N PRO A 86 -2.91 5.86 8.63
CA PRO A 86 -1.66 6.09 7.94
C PRO A 86 -0.78 4.86 7.80
N SER A 87 0.31 5.04 7.06
CA SER A 87 1.35 4.02 6.96
C SER A 87 1.90 3.66 8.34
N ARG A 88 2.40 2.43 8.45
CA ARG A 88 2.90 1.85 9.71
C ARG A 88 3.87 2.81 10.42
N ARG A 89 3.78 2.85 11.76
CA ARG A 89 4.59 3.70 12.65
C ARG A 89 4.40 5.21 12.49
N ILE A 90 3.47 5.69 11.66
CA ILE A 90 3.10 7.10 11.59
C ILE A 90 1.79 7.29 12.37
N PRO A 91 1.84 7.91 13.57
CA PRO A 91 0.63 8.25 14.30
C PRO A 91 -0.19 9.24 13.50
N VAL A 92 -1.51 9.05 13.51
CA VAL A 92 -2.46 9.96 12.84
C VAL A 92 -2.22 11.42 13.25
N LYS A 93 -1.99 11.66 14.55
CA LYS A 93 -1.69 12.99 15.11
C LYS A 93 -0.47 13.70 14.50
N VAL A 94 0.56 12.95 14.09
CA VAL A 94 1.75 13.54 13.45
C VAL A 94 1.37 14.19 12.12
N ILE A 95 0.52 13.52 11.34
CA ILE A 95 0.05 14.06 10.07
C ILE A 95 -0.87 15.26 10.30
N TYR A 96 -1.69 15.23 11.36
CA TYR A 96 -2.59 16.34 11.71
C TYR A 96 -1.80 17.63 11.95
N ASN A 97 -0.77 17.55 12.80
CA ASN A 97 0.07 18.69 13.12
C ASN A 97 0.87 19.16 11.90
N PHE A 98 1.33 18.23 11.06
CA PHE A 98 2.13 18.55 9.90
C PHE A 98 1.34 19.25 8.79
N LEU A 99 0.07 18.86 8.57
CA LEU A 99 -0.75 19.37 7.46
C LEU A 99 -1.75 20.48 7.86
N ASP A 100 -1.83 20.85 9.14
CA ASP A 100 -2.79 21.82 9.71
C ASP A 100 -4.26 21.57 9.27
N MET A 101 -4.60 20.30 9.04
CA MET A 101 -5.91 19.89 8.50
C MET A 101 -7.03 20.00 9.54
N GLN A 102 -6.70 19.94 10.82
CA GLN A 102 -7.68 19.94 11.91
C GLN A 102 -8.53 21.22 11.89
N LYS A 103 -7.88 22.38 11.95
CA LYS A 103 -8.59 23.68 11.94
C LYS A 103 -9.40 23.87 10.67
N TYR A 104 -8.86 23.43 9.52
CA TYR A 104 -9.56 23.53 8.25
C TYR A 104 -10.90 22.75 8.28
N PHE A 105 -10.91 21.52 8.77
CA PHE A 105 -12.14 20.73 8.86
C PHE A 105 -13.09 21.21 9.96
N GLU A 106 -12.55 21.63 11.11
CA GLU A 106 -13.34 22.20 12.21
C GLU A 106 -14.11 23.45 11.74
N ASN A 107 -13.46 24.34 10.99
CA ASN A 107 -14.11 25.52 10.41
C ASN A 107 -15.23 25.18 9.42
N LEU A 108 -15.14 24.01 8.76
CA LEU A 108 -16.19 23.50 7.88
C LEU A 108 -17.31 22.78 8.65
N GLY A 109 -17.15 22.56 9.95
CA GLY A 109 -18.10 21.86 10.82
C GLY A 109 -17.93 20.34 10.85
N ALA A 110 -16.71 19.85 10.60
CA ALA A 110 -16.39 18.42 10.67
C ALA A 110 -15.24 18.14 11.65
N GLU A 111 -15.25 16.94 12.22
CA GLU A 111 -14.30 16.50 13.24
C GLU A 111 -13.36 15.43 12.68
N LEU A 112 -12.06 15.68 12.71
CA LEU A 112 -11.04 14.75 12.25
C LEU A 112 -10.64 13.82 13.41
N VAL A 113 -10.90 12.51 13.29
CA VAL A 113 -10.82 11.55 14.41
C VAL A 113 -9.59 10.65 14.37
N CYS A 114 -8.90 10.50 15.51
CA CYS A 114 -7.75 9.61 15.65
C CYS A 114 -8.21 8.14 15.79
N LEU A 115 -8.42 7.46 14.67
CA LEU A 115 -8.90 6.06 14.67
C LEU A 115 -7.94 5.08 15.36
N ASP A 116 -6.66 5.44 15.49
CA ASP A 116 -5.61 4.66 16.15
C ASP A 116 -5.46 4.98 17.64
N ASN A 117 -6.35 5.82 18.19
CA ASN A 117 -6.28 6.38 19.54
C ASN A 117 -5.00 7.21 19.80
N SER A 118 -4.31 7.69 18.76
CA SER A 118 -3.05 8.48 18.87
C SER A 118 -3.20 9.77 19.69
N ASP A 119 -4.40 10.31 19.79
CA ASP A 119 -4.76 11.45 20.64
C ASP A 119 -4.56 11.18 22.14
N PHE A 120 -4.70 9.93 22.56
CA PHE A 120 -4.45 9.51 23.95
C PHE A 120 -2.95 9.33 24.25
N PHE A 121 -2.12 9.03 23.26
CA PHE A 121 -0.70 8.70 23.49
C PHE A 121 0.19 9.89 23.88
N ASP A 122 -0.27 11.13 23.70
CA ASP A 122 0.44 12.32 24.19
C ASP A 122 0.34 12.48 25.72
N ARG A 123 -0.55 11.72 26.38
CA ARG A 123 -0.58 11.65 27.84
C ARG A 123 0.53 10.72 28.28
N LYS A 124 1.64 11.28 28.79
CA LYS A 124 2.85 10.56 29.27
C LYS A 124 2.61 9.48 30.35
N THR A 125 1.37 9.25 30.78
CA THR A 125 0.98 8.48 31.95
C THR A 125 -0.34 7.72 31.75
N ILE A 126 -0.56 7.07 30.60
CA ILE A 126 -1.67 6.11 30.48
C ILE A 126 -1.19 4.73 30.91
N ARG A 127 -1.87 4.12 31.88
CA ARG A 127 -1.60 2.75 32.33
C ARG A 127 -2.03 1.74 31.26
N GLN A 128 -1.38 0.58 31.19
CA GLN A 128 -1.74 -0.45 30.19
C GLN A 128 -3.19 -0.92 30.28
N GLU A 129 -3.76 -1.01 31.49
CA GLU A 129 -5.16 -1.37 31.72
C GLU A 129 -6.13 -0.34 31.13
N GLU A 130 -5.80 0.94 31.28
CA GLU A 130 -6.58 2.05 30.71
C GLU A 130 -6.47 2.07 29.18
N LEU A 131 -5.29 1.80 28.60
CA LEU A 131 -5.14 1.61 27.15
C LEU A 131 -5.97 0.45 26.63
N LYS A 132 -6.03 -0.67 27.36
CA LYS A 132 -6.85 -1.82 26.99
C LYS A 132 -8.33 -1.45 27.00
N LYS A 133 -8.78 -0.76 28.05
CA LYS A 133 -10.16 -0.26 28.16
C LYS A 133 -10.49 0.70 27.02
N ILE A 134 -9.63 1.68 26.72
CA ILE A 134 -9.83 2.59 25.59
C ILE A 134 -9.98 1.81 24.27
N LYS A 135 -9.14 0.81 24.03
CA LYS A 135 -9.25 -0.03 22.82
C LYS A 135 -10.56 -0.82 22.78
N ASP A 136 -10.96 -1.44 23.88
CA ASP A 136 -12.22 -2.18 23.97
C ASP A 136 -13.45 -1.26 23.81
N ASP A 137 -13.34 -0.01 24.27
CA ASP A 137 -14.38 1.01 24.15
C ASP A 137 -14.47 1.57 22.72
N THR A 138 -13.36 1.68 21.99
CA THR A 138 -13.28 2.34 20.67
C THR A 138 -13.38 1.38 19.49
N PHE A 139 -13.08 0.09 19.65
CA PHE A 139 -13.12 -0.91 18.59
C PHE A 139 -14.17 -1.99 18.82
N SER A 140 -14.79 -2.45 17.73
CA SER A 140 -15.55 -3.70 17.69
C SER A 140 -14.73 -4.80 17.05
N LYS A 141 -14.90 -6.02 17.54
CA LYS A 141 -14.39 -7.24 16.92
C LYS A 141 -15.45 -7.82 15.99
N ILE A 142 -15.14 -7.92 14.70
CA ILE A 142 -16.04 -8.47 13.68
C ILE A 142 -15.43 -9.75 13.14
N GLN A 143 -16.20 -10.83 13.13
CA GLN A 143 -15.78 -12.14 12.63
C GLN A 143 -16.33 -12.36 11.22
N ILE A 144 -15.46 -12.58 10.25
CA ILE A 144 -15.83 -12.87 8.85
C ILE A 144 -14.93 -14.00 8.36
N ASN A 145 -15.53 -15.06 7.79
CA ASN A 145 -14.79 -16.18 7.19
C ASN A 145 -13.67 -16.74 8.09
N ASN A 146 -13.97 -16.93 9.39
CA ASN A 146 -13.04 -17.38 10.43
C ASN A 146 -11.85 -16.45 10.71
N LYS A 147 -11.93 -15.18 10.30
CA LYS A 147 -10.95 -14.13 10.59
C LYS A 147 -11.57 -13.07 11.50
N GLU A 148 -10.77 -12.58 12.45
CA GLU A 148 -11.13 -11.48 13.32
C GLU A 148 -10.61 -10.16 12.77
N PHE A 149 -11.50 -9.17 12.63
CA PHE A 149 -11.17 -7.81 12.25
C PHE A 149 -11.53 -6.83 13.36
N PHE A 150 -10.64 -5.87 13.63
CA PHE A 150 -10.88 -4.79 14.57
C PHE A 150 -11.31 -3.54 13.81
N VAL A 151 -12.52 -3.04 14.07
CA VAL A 151 -13.09 -1.90 13.34
C VAL A 151 -13.47 -0.81 14.33
N PRO A 152 -13.07 0.46 14.12
CA PRO A 152 -13.50 1.57 14.95
C PRO A 152 -15.02 1.67 15.03
N LYS A 153 -15.57 1.69 16.25
CA LYS A 153 -17.02 1.81 16.48
C LYS A 153 -17.61 3.06 15.85
N ILE A 154 -16.85 4.15 15.78
CA ILE A 154 -17.31 5.39 15.14
C ILE A 154 -17.67 5.20 13.66
N ILE A 155 -16.98 4.32 12.94
CA ILE A 155 -17.31 3.97 11.55
C ILE A 155 -18.60 3.15 11.52
N LEU A 156 -18.69 2.12 12.38
CA LEU A 156 -19.85 1.24 12.45
C LEU A 156 -21.13 1.97 12.87
N ASN A 157 -21.03 2.87 13.85
CA ASN A 157 -22.15 3.57 14.47
C ASN A 157 -22.61 4.80 13.68
N SER A 158 -21.86 5.27 12.68
CA SER A 158 -22.31 6.39 11.83
C SER A 158 -23.41 5.93 10.89
N ASP A 159 -24.47 6.73 10.77
CA ASP A 159 -25.64 6.43 9.92
C ASP A 159 -25.25 6.34 8.45
N LYS A 160 -24.33 7.23 8.02
CA LYS A 160 -23.81 7.27 6.65
C LYS A 160 -22.31 7.06 6.62
N TYR A 161 -21.86 6.39 5.57
CA TYR A 161 -20.46 6.12 5.28
C TYR A 161 -20.12 6.58 3.87
N ILE A 162 -19.16 7.50 3.75
CA ILE A 162 -18.69 8.04 2.47
C ILE A 162 -17.22 7.68 2.30
N VAL A 163 -16.83 7.23 1.11
CA VAL A 163 -15.43 6.95 0.76
C VAL A 163 -14.95 7.94 -0.28
N VAL A 164 -13.92 8.72 0.05
CA VAL A 164 -13.22 9.61 -0.88
C VAL A 164 -11.83 9.06 -1.14
N ASN A 165 -11.65 8.42 -2.28
CA ASN A 165 -10.41 7.78 -2.66
C ASN A 165 -9.56 8.68 -3.57
N GLN A 166 -8.29 8.87 -3.22
CA GLN A 166 -7.28 9.43 -4.11
C GLN A 166 -6.74 8.33 -5.03
N VAL A 167 -7.00 8.44 -6.33
CA VAL A 167 -6.44 7.51 -7.32
C VAL A 167 -4.97 7.84 -7.57
N ASN A 168 -4.13 6.81 -7.50
CA ASN A 168 -2.69 6.86 -7.79
C ASN A 168 -2.23 5.49 -8.27
N VAL A 169 -1.10 5.42 -8.99
CA VAL A 169 -0.54 4.13 -9.39
C VAL A 169 -0.10 3.32 -8.17
N ASN A 170 -0.20 1.99 -8.27
CA ASN A 170 0.13 1.03 -7.24
C ASN A 170 0.89 -0.16 -7.85
N PRO A 171 2.03 -0.59 -7.27
CA PRO A 171 2.85 -1.66 -7.85
C PRO A 171 2.15 -3.04 -7.84
N LEU A 172 1.22 -3.31 -6.93
CA LEU A 172 0.49 -4.59 -6.84
C LEU A 172 -0.78 -4.65 -7.67
N PHE A 173 -1.56 -3.57 -7.67
CA PHE A 173 -2.91 -3.52 -8.23
C PHE A 173 -3.06 -2.58 -9.42
N LYS A 174 -1.94 -2.07 -9.96
CA LYS A 174 -1.84 -1.00 -10.96
C LYS A 174 -2.28 0.36 -10.46
N CYS A 175 -3.41 0.46 -9.76
CA CYS A 175 -3.91 1.67 -9.11
C CYS A 175 -4.47 1.40 -7.71
N ASN A 176 -4.40 2.41 -6.85
CA ASN A 176 -5.17 2.48 -5.60
C ASN A 176 -6.58 2.98 -5.89
N LEU A 177 -7.55 2.07 -5.85
CA LEU A 177 -8.97 2.36 -6.05
C LEU A 177 -9.76 2.22 -4.74
N SER A 178 -11.07 2.49 -4.80
CA SER A 178 -11.90 2.61 -3.60
C SER A 178 -12.04 1.30 -2.82
N LEU A 179 -12.03 0.13 -3.46
CA LEU A 179 -12.01 -1.18 -2.79
C LEU A 179 -10.75 -1.36 -1.94
N ILE A 180 -9.57 -1.08 -2.49
CA ILE A 180 -8.30 -1.16 -1.75
C ILE A 180 -8.31 -0.16 -0.60
N ASN A 181 -8.76 1.06 -0.88
CA ASN A 181 -8.90 2.08 0.13
C ASN A 181 -9.83 1.61 1.26
N SER A 182 -10.95 0.94 0.95
CA SER A 182 -11.89 0.45 1.96
C SER A 182 -11.25 -0.50 2.97
N TYR A 183 -10.15 -1.18 2.62
CA TYR A 183 -9.41 -2.02 3.57
C TYR A 183 -8.81 -1.24 4.74
N SER A 184 -8.52 0.05 4.55
CA SER A 184 -8.00 0.91 5.61
C SER A 184 -9.09 1.52 6.51
N ILE A 185 -10.19 0.78 6.76
CA ILE A 185 -11.09 0.99 7.90
C ILE A 185 -10.70 0.19 9.13
N ILE A 186 -9.73 -0.73 9.00
CA ILE A 186 -9.11 -1.47 10.10
C ILE A 186 -7.69 -0.96 10.36
N PRO A 187 -7.12 -1.12 11.56
CA PRO A 187 -5.77 -0.68 11.87
C PRO A 187 -4.71 -1.28 10.95
N ILE A 188 -3.65 -0.52 10.65
CA ILE A 188 -2.59 -0.95 9.72
C ILE A 188 -1.92 -2.27 10.13
N ILE A 189 -1.77 -2.53 11.43
CA ILE A 189 -1.21 -3.79 11.95
C ILE A 189 -2.10 -5.01 11.63
N ASN A 190 -3.40 -4.79 11.48
CA ASN A 190 -4.36 -5.83 11.10
C ASN A 190 -4.49 -5.98 9.57
N GLN A 191 -3.91 -5.06 8.80
CA GLN A 191 -3.85 -5.15 7.33
C GLN A 191 -2.66 -5.99 6.84
N GLU A 192 -1.70 -6.30 7.72
CA GLU A 192 -0.50 -7.06 7.39
C GLU A 192 -0.82 -8.54 7.16
N ILE A 193 -0.46 -9.03 5.97
CA ILE A 193 -0.54 -10.46 5.65
C ILE A 193 0.66 -11.16 6.29
N LYS A 194 0.37 -11.92 7.35
CA LYS A 194 1.34 -12.79 7.99
C LYS A 194 1.35 -14.14 7.29
N LYS A 195 2.53 -14.70 7.09
CA LYS A 195 2.69 -16.05 6.54
C LYS A 195 2.14 -17.10 7.51
N THR A 196 0.90 -17.53 7.33
CA THR A 196 0.38 -18.77 7.91
C THR A 196 0.86 -19.93 7.02
N MET A 197 1.96 -20.57 7.40
CA MET A 197 2.44 -21.74 6.66
C MET A 197 1.49 -22.92 6.88
N GLN A 198 0.76 -23.29 5.84
CA GLN A 198 0.26 -24.66 5.71
C GLN A 198 1.39 -25.49 5.07
N GLU A 199 1.77 -26.59 5.72
CA GLU A 199 2.79 -27.49 5.18
C GLU A 199 2.41 -27.98 3.78
N GLY A 200 3.35 -27.96 2.84
CA GLY A 200 3.15 -28.45 1.46
C GLY A 200 2.62 -27.43 0.44
N THR A 201 2.17 -26.23 0.85
CA THR A 201 1.69 -25.21 -0.10
C THR A 201 2.82 -24.39 -0.69
N ASP A 202 2.91 -24.32 -2.03
CA ASP A 202 3.85 -23.44 -2.73
C ASP A 202 3.40 -21.97 -2.63
N TYR A 203 3.76 -21.34 -1.52
CA TYR A 203 3.39 -19.96 -1.17
C TYR A 203 3.83 -18.94 -2.24
N VAL A 204 4.98 -19.17 -2.87
CA VAL A 204 5.60 -18.24 -3.82
C VAL A 204 4.99 -18.40 -5.19
N SER A 205 4.95 -19.62 -5.75
CA SER A 205 4.45 -19.82 -7.12
C SER A 205 2.94 -19.63 -7.22
N LEU A 206 2.19 -19.87 -6.13
CA LEU A 206 0.74 -19.62 -6.10
C LEU A 206 0.37 -18.19 -5.66
N ASP A 207 1.37 -17.35 -5.37
CA ASP A 207 1.24 -15.99 -4.83
C ASP A 207 0.19 -15.86 -3.72
N ILE A 208 0.31 -16.72 -2.71
CA ILE A 208 -0.65 -16.79 -1.60
C ILE A 208 -0.75 -15.45 -0.87
N TYR A 209 0.34 -14.68 -0.78
CA TYR A 209 0.31 -13.31 -0.23
C TYR A 209 -0.76 -12.45 -0.90
N LYS A 210 -0.78 -12.41 -2.24
CA LYS A 210 -1.73 -11.57 -2.98
C LYS A 210 -3.16 -12.06 -2.78
N LYS A 211 -3.35 -13.38 -2.81
CA LYS A 211 -4.67 -14.01 -2.60
C LYS A 211 -5.22 -13.71 -1.21
N ASP A 212 -4.40 -13.81 -0.17
CA ASP A 212 -4.79 -13.48 1.21
C ASP A 212 -5.11 -11.99 1.35
N LEU A 213 -4.29 -11.12 0.72
CA LEU A 213 -4.53 -9.68 0.70
C LEU A 213 -5.87 -9.33 0.04
N ILE A 214 -6.12 -9.86 -1.17
CA ILE A 214 -7.38 -9.67 -1.89
C ILE A 214 -8.55 -10.20 -1.06
N SER A 215 -8.41 -11.39 -0.49
CA SER A 215 -9.44 -12.02 0.34
C SER A 215 -9.79 -11.15 1.55
N ASN A 216 -8.79 -10.61 2.25
CA ASN A 216 -8.99 -9.70 3.38
C ASN A 216 -9.61 -8.36 2.97
N ILE A 217 -9.20 -7.77 1.84
CA ILE A 217 -9.80 -6.53 1.30
C ILE A 217 -11.30 -6.75 1.10
N LEU A 218 -11.67 -7.86 0.46
CA LEU A 218 -13.07 -8.19 0.18
C LEU A 218 -13.86 -8.54 1.44
N ASP A 219 -13.25 -9.27 2.38
CA ASP A 219 -13.89 -9.56 3.68
C ASP A 219 -14.21 -8.25 4.42
N VAL A 220 -13.26 -7.31 4.51
CA VAL A 220 -13.46 -6.01 5.17
C VAL A 220 -14.48 -5.14 4.44
N PHE A 221 -14.49 -5.16 3.11
CA PHE A 221 -15.49 -4.45 2.30
C PHE A 221 -16.93 -4.85 2.67
N THR A 222 -17.17 -6.11 3.07
CA THR A 222 -18.51 -6.57 3.46
C THR A 222 -18.97 -6.08 4.84
N ILE A 223 -18.08 -5.51 5.67
CA ILE A 223 -18.41 -5.03 7.02
C ILE A 223 -19.35 -3.83 6.98
N LYS A 224 -19.05 -2.83 6.14
CA LYS A 224 -19.86 -1.63 5.99
C LYS A 224 -19.69 -1.06 4.59
N THR A 225 -20.76 -1.11 3.80
CA THR A 225 -20.78 -0.57 2.45
C THR A 225 -21.05 0.94 2.48
N PRO A 226 -20.40 1.72 1.61
CA PRO A 226 -20.58 3.17 1.57
C PRO A 226 -21.90 3.56 0.89
N ASN A 227 -22.45 4.69 1.31
CA ASN A 227 -23.59 5.34 0.68
C ASN A 227 -23.17 6.20 -0.52
N LEU A 228 -21.94 6.72 -0.52
CA LEU A 228 -21.34 7.48 -1.61
C LEU A 228 -19.85 7.16 -1.70
N VAL A 229 -19.38 6.92 -2.91
CA VAL A 229 -17.97 6.69 -3.24
C VAL A 229 -17.53 7.71 -4.26
N ILE A 230 -16.34 8.28 -4.06
CA ILE A 230 -15.71 9.24 -4.96
C ILE A 230 -14.28 8.75 -5.21
N ASN A 231 -13.96 8.37 -6.44
CA ASN A 231 -12.58 8.24 -6.93
C ASN A 231 -12.14 9.60 -7.49
N ASP A 232 -11.34 10.31 -6.70
CA ASP A 232 -10.63 11.51 -7.12
C ASP A 232 -9.44 11.12 -7.99
N MET A 233 -9.61 11.30 -9.30
CA MET A 233 -8.56 11.07 -10.29
C MET A 233 -8.07 12.40 -10.88
N PHE A 234 -8.43 13.53 -10.27
CA PHE A 234 -8.25 14.86 -10.89
C PHE A 234 -6.77 15.12 -11.19
N TYR A 235 -5.91 14.89 -10.19
CA TYR A 235 -4.48 14.68 -10.38
C TYR A 235 -4.10 13.31 -9.82
N LEU A 236 -3.14 12.65 -10.44
CA LEU A 236 -2.54 11.43 -9.92
C LEU A 236 -1.03 11.40 -10.17
N LEU A 237 -0.32 10.64 -9.36
CA LEU A 237 1.10 10.36 -9.51
C LEU A 237 1.25 9.06 -10.30
N GLU A 238 1.90 9.15 -11.45
CA GLU A 238 2.24 8.02 -12.31
C GLU A 238 3.68 7.54 -12.04
N SER A 239 4.14 6.53 -12.79
CA SER A 239 5.45 5.87 -12.69
C SER A 239 5.78 5.26 -11.32
N ALA A 240 6.53 5.96 -10.46
CA ALA A 240 6.98 5.45 -9.17
C ALA A 240 5.87 5.44 -8.08
N GLY A 241 4.83 6.23 -8.29
CA GLY A 241 3.68 6.33 -7.40
C GLY A 241 3.93 7.11 -6.11
N PRO A 242 2.90 7.21 -5.25
CA PRO A 242 2.79 8.27 -4.25
C PRO A 242 3.80 8.18 -3.10
N PHE A 243 4.42 7.03 -2.91
CA PHE A 243 5.45 6.79 -1.89
C PHE A 243 6.84 7.28 -2.32
N ILE A 244 7.07 7.45 -3.63
CA ILE A 244 8.34 7.94 -4.18
C ILE A 244 8.05 9.16 -5.05
N TYR A 245 7.51 10.20 -4.42
CA TYR A 245 7.04 11.43 -5.08
C TYR A 245 8.06 12.03 -6.06
N LYS A 246 9.35 12.04 -5.69
CA LYS A 246 10.42 12.67 -6.50
C LYS A 246 10.71 11.94 -7.82
N ASP A 247 10.43 10.64 -7.89
CA ASP A 247 10.58 9.85 -9.12
C ASP A 247 9.23 9.60 -9.82
N SER A 248 8.16 10.26 -9.34
CA SER A 248 6.83 10.22 -9.94
C SER A 248 6.57 11.45 -10.80
N ASN A 249 5.68 11.31 -11.78
CA ASN A 249 5.19 12.44 -12.56
C ASN A 249 3.76 12.81 -12.15
N LEU A 250 3.50 14.11 -12.00
CA LEU A 250 2.16 14.61 -11.71
C LEU A 250 1.36 14.68 -13.02
N LYS A 251 0.26 13.92 -13.09
CA LYS A 251 -0.64 13.91 -14.24
C LYS A 251 -1.97 14.56 -13.89
N LYS A 252 -2.39 15.59 -14.66
CA LYS A 252 -3.75 16.15 -14.61
C LYS A 252 -4.65 15.35 -15.54
N THR A 253 -5.74 14.78 -15.02
CA THR A 253 -6.83 14.22 -15.84
C THR A 253 -8.08 15.11 -15.82
N GLY A 254 -8.26 15.85 -14.72
CA GLY A 254 -9.45 16.66 -14.46
C GLY A 254 -10.69 15.84 -14.08
N LEU A 255 -10.56 14.52 -13.90
CA LEU A 255 -11.69 13.59 -13.76
C LEU A 255 -12.03 13.26 -12.30
N ILE A 256 -13.33 13.22 -12.00
CA ILE A 256 -13.88 12.66 -10.76
C ILE A 256 -14.93 11.61 -11.13
N ILE A 257 -14.84 10.42 -10.52
CA ILE A 257 -15.81 9.34 -10.69
C ILE A 257 -16.54 9.15 -9.36
N ALA A 258 -17.86 9.14 -9.36
CA ALA A 258 -18.65 8.98 -8.13
C ALA A 258 -19.87 8.08 -8.31
N GLY A 259 -20.36 7.46 -7.24
CA GLY A 259 -21.55 6.60 -7.27
C GLY A 259 -21.91 6.01 -5.91
N ASP A 260 -23.02 5.27 -5.84
CA ASP A 260 -23.47 4.56 -4.63
C ASP A 260 -23.00 3.10 -4.57
N ASN A 261 -22.38 2.60 -5.63
CA ASN A 261 -21.82 1.26 -5.71
C ASN A 261 -20.31 1.32 -5.92
N MET A 262 -19.56 0.96 -4.88
CA MET A 262 -18.08 1.00 -4.88
C MET A 262 -17.47 0.22 -6.05
N ILE A 263 -17.98 -0.98 -6.33
CA ILE A 263 -17.47 -1.84 -7.38
C ILE A 263 -17.76 -1.23 -8.76
N ALA A 264 -18.95 -0.65 -8.97
CA ALA A 264 -19.26 0.05 -10.22
C ALA A 264 -18.34 1.25 -10.45
N VAL A 265 -18.08 2.04 -9.40
CA VAL A 265 -17.15 3.19 -9.45
C VAL A 265 -15.74 2.73 -9.83
N ASP A 266 -15.24 1.65 -9.22
CA ASP A 266 -13.93 1.09 -9.56
C ASP A 266 -13.89 0.50 -10.98
N LEU A 267 -14.94 -0.20 -11.43
CA LEU A 267 -15.03 -0.73 -12.80
C LEU A 267 -15.02 0.38 -13.86
N ILE A 268 -15.75 1.47 -13.64
CA ILE A 268 -15.72 2.63 -14.54
C ILE A 268 -14.32 3.28 -14.52
N THR A 269 -13.69 3.38 -13.34
CA THR A 269 -12.34 3.94 -13.21
C THR A 269 -11.31 3.09 -13.94
N LEU A 270 -11.37 1.76 -13.81
CA LEU A 270 -10.52 0.81 -14.56
C LEU A 270 -10.71 0.94 -16.07
N LYS A 271 -11.96 1.07 -16.53
CA LYS A 271 -12.27 1.27 -17.95
C LYS A 271 -11.66 2.58 -18.48
N ILE A 272 -11.80 3.68 -17.74
CA ILE A 272 -11.20 4.97 -18.10
C ILE A 272 -9.68 4.86 -18.22
N LEU A 273 -9.04 4.13 -17.30
CA LEU A 273 -7.60 3.91 -17.28
C LEU A 273 -7.11 2.90 -18.34
N ASN A 274 -7.99 2.40 -19.22
CA ASN A 274 -7.69 1.37 -20.21
C ASN A 274 -7.07 0.09 -19.59
N LEU A 275 -7.50 -0.27 -18.38
CA LEU A 275 -7.07 -1.48 -17.70
C LEU A 275 -8.03 -2.64 -17.98
N GLU A 276 -7.48 -3.81 -18.22
CA GLU A 276 -8.26 -5.03 -18.41
C GLU A 276 -9.02 -5.39 -17.13
N ILE A 277 -10.34 -5.47 -17.24
CA ILE A 277 -11.24 -5.81 -16.13
C ILE A 277 -11.36 -7.32 -15.95
N GLU A 278 -11.29 -8.08 -17.03
CA GLU A 278 -11.46 -9.54 -17.00
C GLU A 278 -10.30 -10.25 -16.30
N SER A 279 -9.09 -9.68 -16.37
CA SER A 279 -7.89 -10.18 -15.69
C SER A 279 -7.66 -9.52 -14.32
N ASN A 280 -8.54 -8.62 -13.88
CA ASN A 280 -8.40 -7.95 -12.59
C ASN A 280 -8.69 -8.92 -11.43
N GLU A 281 -7.66 -9.30 -10.69
CA GLU A 281 -7.73 -10.31 -9.62
C GLU A 281 -8.69 -9.94 -8.47
N LEU A 282 -8.83 -8.65 -8.13
CA LEU A 282 -9.80 -8.21 -7.12
C LEU A 282 -11.24 -8.46 -7.59
N ILE A 283 -11.53 -8.14 -8.86
CA ILE A 283 -12.87 -8.33 -9.44
C ILE A 283 -13.18 -9.83 -9.61
N LEU A 284 -12.20 -10.62 -10.06
CA LEU A 284 -12.33 -12.07 -10.20
C LEU A 284 -12.62 -12.73 -8.84
N GLU A 285 -11.86 -12.39 -7.81
CA GLU A 285 -12.07 -12.98 -6.48
C GLU A 285 -13.37 -12.50 -5.84
N ALA A 286 -13.80 -11.27 -6.10
CA ALA A 286 -15.10 -10.79 -5.65
C ALA A 286 -16.25 -11.62 -6.27
N LYS A 287 -16.15 -12.01 -7.54
CA LYS A 287 -17.10 -12.96 -8.17
C LYS A 287 -17.07 -14.32 -7.46
N ASN A 288 -15.88 -14.86 -7.16
CA ASN A 288 -15.73 -16.15 -6.46
C ASN A 288 -16.36 -16.13 -5.07
N LYS A 289 -16.30 -14.99 -4.35
CA LYS A 289 -16.92 -14.78 -3.04
C LYS A 289 -18.42 -14.46 -3.09
N SER A 290 -19.08 -14.63 -4.23
CA SER A 290 -20.50 -14.28 -4.43
C SER A 290 -20.83 -12.81 -4.14
N ILE A 291 -19.84 -11.92 -4.21
CA ILE A 291 -20.08 -10.47 -4.13
C ILE A 291 -20.68 -10.04 -5.47
N ASN A 292 -21.84 -9.36 -5.41
CA ASN A 292 -22.56 -8.96 -6.60
C ASN A 292 -21.76 -7.93 -7.42
N ILE A 293 -21.20 -8.36 -8.54
CA ILE A 293 -20.49 -7.49 -9.49
C ILE A 293 -21.47 -7.02 -10.56
N PRO A 294 -21.70 -5.71 -10.70
CA PRO A 294 -22.60 -5.21 -11.73
C PRO A 294 -22.00 -5.42 -13.12
N THR A 295 -22.84 -5.89 -14.05
CA THR A 295 -22.47 -5.91 -15.47
C THR A 295 -22.47 -4.47 -16.01
N PHE A 296 -21.61 -4.19 -16.99
CA PHE A 296 -21.56 -2.86 -17.61
C PHE A 296 -22.92 -2.40 -18.16
N SER A 297 -23.71 -3.32 -18.71
CA SER A 297 -25.08 -3.04 -19.18
C SER A 297 -26.05 -2.55 -18.09
N ARG A 298 -25.76 -2.84 -16.82
CA ARG A 298 -26.52 -2.40 -15.65
C ARG A 298 -26.00 -1.11 -15.02
N ILE A 299 -24.82 -0.63 -15.45
CA ILE A 299 -24.25 0.64 -15.01
C ILE A 299 -24.69 1.74 -15.99
N LYS A 300 -25.44 2.71 -15.48
CA LYS A 300 -25.79 3.93 -16.19
C LYS A 300 -24.77 5.01 -15.85
N VAL A 301 -23.95 5.38 -16.83
CA VAL A 301 -22.98 6.47 -16.68
C VAL A 301 -23.68 7.81 -16.87
N ARG A 302 -23.38 8.78 -16.00
CA ARG A 302 -23.89 10.16 -16.04
C ARG A 302 -22.72 11.14 -16.20
N GLY A 303 -22.89 12.17 -17.03
CA GLY A 303 -21.86 13.18 -17.28
C GLY A 303 -21.06 12.86 -18.54
N GLU A 304 -19.73 12.80 -18.42
CA GLU A 304 -18.83 12.66 -19.57
C GLU A 304 -19.03 11.34 -20.33
N ASN A 305 -18.84 11.37 -21.66
CA ASN A 305 -18.84 10.18 -22.49
C ASN A 305 -17.50 9.42 -22.31
N LEU A 306 -17.57 8.16 -21.89
CA LEU A 306 -16.38 7.34 -21.65
C LEU A 306 -15.49 7.16 -22.89
N GLU A 307 -16.08 7.14 -24.09
CA GLU A 307 -15.34 6.93 -25.34
C GLU A 307 -14.50 8.15 -25.75
N GLU A 308 -14.85 9.33 -25.23
CA GLU A 308 -14.13 10.59 -25.47
C GLU A 308 -13.03 10.84 -24.43
N ILE A 309 -12.99 10.02 -23.38
CA ILE A 309 -11.97 10.12 -22.34
C ILE A 309 -10.74 9.32 -22.74
N ASN A 310 -9.65 10.04 -23.03
CA ASN A 310 -8.34 9.44 -23.20
C ASN A 310 -7.44 9.78 -22.00
N THR A 311 -7.09 8.76 -21.21
CA THR A 311 -6.04 8.88 -20.20
C THR A 311 -4.83 8.05 -20.61
N ASN A 312 -3.70 8.72 -20.82
CA ASN A 312 -2.40 8.08 -20.98
C ASN A 312 -1.63 8.19 -19.66
N ILE A 313 -1.62 7.10 -18.89
CA ILE A 313 -1.01 6.98 -17.57
C ILE A 313 0.13 5.97 -17.61
N GLU A 314 1.31 6.36 -17.12
CA GLU A 314 2.43 5.44 -16.95
C GLU A 314 2.31 4.67 -15.63
N PHE A 315 2.04 3.36 -15.66
CA PHE A 315 1.95 2.55 -14.44
C PHE A 315 3.32 2.17 -13.88
N CYS A 316 3.35 1.70 -12.63
CA CYS A 316 4.54 1.09 -12.04
C CYS A 316 5.07 -0.06 -12.91
N VAL A 317 6.40 -0.21 -12.96
CA VAL A 317 7.04 -1.36 -13.62
C VAL A 317 6.51 -2.68 -13.05
N SER A 318 6.41 -3.70 -13.91
CA SER A 318 5.90 -5.03 -13.53
C SER A 318 6.99 -5.98 -13.03
N SER A 319 8.26 -5.61 -13.17
CA SER A 319 9.39 -6.42 -12.71
C SER A 319 10.44 -5.57 -12.02
N LEU A 320 11.06 -6.11 -10.96
CA LEU A 320 12.12 -5.41 -10.22
C LEU A 320 13.36 -5.17 -11.08
N LYS A 321 13.60 -5.98 -12.12
CA LYS A 321 14.71 -5.78 -13.05
C LYS A 321 14.62 -4.44 -13.79
N ASP A 322 13.41 -3.90 -13.94
CA ASP A 322 13.15 -2.65 -14.66
C ASP A 322 13.32 -1.43 -13.72
N VAL A 323 13.51 -1.66 -12.41
CA VAL A 323 13.89 -0.61 -11.46
C VAL A 323 15.40 -0.37 -11.58
N ASN A 324 15.77 0.64 -12.37
CA ASN A 324 17.19 0.98 -12.57
C ASN A 324 17.74 1.77 -11.37
N VAL A 325 18.50 1.08 -10.52
CA VAL A 325 19.22 1.68 -9.40
C VAL A 325 20.72 1.73 -9.71
N ARG A 326 21.31 2.92 -9.61
CA ARG A 326 22.73 3.15 -9.94
C ARG A 326 23.64 2.18 -9.17
N ASN A 327 24.54 1.49 -9.88
CA ASN A 327 25.55 0.60 -9.30
C ASN A 327 24.98 -0.54 -8.42
N ILE A 328 23.74 -0.95 -8.68
CA ILE A 328 23.13 -2.14 -8.07
C ILE A 328 22.71 -3.10 -9.17
N ILE A 329 23.19 -4.34 -9.10
CA ILE A 329 22.76 -5.41 -9.98
C ILE A 329 21.70 -6.23 -9.25
N ILE A 330 20.48 -6.27 -9.79
CA ILE A 330 19.38 -7.02 -9.20
C ILE A 330 19.44 -8.47 -9.71
N LYS A 331 19.49 -9.43 -8.79
CA LYS A 331 19.52 -10.87 -9.05
C LYS A 331 18.24 -11.50 -8.54
N LEU A 332 17.41 -11.94 -9.47
CA LEU A 332 16.08 -12.46 -9.19
C LEU A 332 16.12 -13.97 -8.97
N GLY A 333 15.42 -14.42 -7.94
CA GLY A 333 14.88 -15.78 -7.78
C GLY A 333 13.35 -15.75 -7.91
N LYS A 334 12.67 -16.79 -7.44
CA LYS A 334 11.20 -16.79 -7.36
C LYS A 334 10.74 -15.99 -6.15
N TYR A 335 9.87 -14.99 -6.31
CA TYR A 335 9.36 -14.18 -5.21
C TYR A 335 7.85 -13.92 -5.35
N CYS A 336 7.15 -13.75 -4.23
CA CYS A 336 5.73 -13.41 -4.22
C CYS A 336 5.52 -11.90 -4.38
N SER A 337 4.27 -11.49 -4.63
CA SER A 337 3.86 -10.08 -4.72
C SER A 337 4.23 -9.26 -3.48
N GLY A 338 4.15 -9.84 -2.28
CA GLY A 338 4.55 -9.15 -1.05
C GLY A 338 6.01 -8.71 -1.08
N CYS A 339 6.91 -9.63 -1.42
CA CYS A 339 8.34 -9.31 -1.56
C CYS A 339 8.59 -8.33 -2.71
N PHE A 340 7.83 -8.44 -3.81
CA PHE A 340 7.89 -7.49 -4.92
C PHE A 340 7.56 -6.07 -4.45
N LYS A 341 6.43 -5.88 -3.74
CA LYS A 341 5.98 -4.56 -3.25
C LYS A 341 7.03 -3.91 -2.35
N GLU A 342 7.52 -4.64 -1.36
CA GLU A 342 8.49 -4.10 -0.39
C GLU A 342 9.83 -3.79 -1.08
N ALA A 343 10.34 -4.69 -1.92
CA ALA A 343 11.56 -4.45 -2.68
C ALA A 343 11.42 -3.30 -3.69
N TYR A 344 10.25 -3.16 -4.34
CA TYR A 344 9.95 -2.05 -5.25
C TYR A 344 10.10 -0.72 -4.54
N HIS A 345 9.53 -0.58 -3.33
CA HIS A 345 9.66 0.65 -2.56
C HIS A 345 11.10 0.90 -2.11
N LEU A 346 11.80 -0.11 -1.59
CA LEU A 346 13.20 0.04 -1.18
C LEU A 346 14.09 0.46 -2.35
N LEU A 347 14.02 -0.24 -3.48
CA LEU A 347 14.86 0.03 -4.64
C LEU A 347 14.61 1.44 -5.20
N ASN A 348 13.35 1.89 -5.26
CA ASN A 348 13.05 3.25 -5.69
C ASN A 348 13.52 4.29 -4.66
N LEU A 349 13.38 4.05 -3.36
CA LEU A 349 13.96 4.93 -2.34
C LEU A 349 15.49 5.04 -2.48
N MET A 350 16.18 3.92 -2.70
CA MET A 350 17.62 3.91 -2.96
C MET A 350 17.96 4.68 -4.24
N LYS A 351 17.21 4.45 -5.33
CA LYS A 351 17.35 5.16 -6.61
C LYS A 351 17.23 6.66 -6.44
N THR A 352 16.26 7.13 -5.66
CA THR A 352 15.96 8.55 -5.48
C THR A 352 16.94 9.24 -4.53
N TYR A 353 17.25 8.60 -3.38
CA TYR A 353 17.91 9.24 -2.25
C TYR A 353 19.37 8.84 -2.06
N MET A 354 19.80 7.67 -2.54
CA MET A 354 21.18 7.17 -2.35
C MET A 354 22.08 7.38 -3.56
N ILE A 355 21.71 8.24 -4.51
CA ILE A 355 22.46 8.47 -5.77
C ILE A 355 23.93 8.81 -5.50
N LYS A 356 24.19 9.66 -4.49
CA LYS A 356 25.55 10.08 -4.12
C LYS A 356 26.36 8.92 -3.53
N ASP A 357 25.79 8.18 -2.59
CA ASP A 357 26.47 7.05 -1.94
C ASP A 357 26.76 5.93 -2.94
N LEU A 358 25.76 5.59 -3.76
CA LEU A 358 25.88 4.55 -4.78
C LEU A 358 26.87 4.94 -5.88
N LYS A 359 27.01 6.25 -6.21
CA LYS A 359 28.03 6.71 -7.16
C LYS A 359 29.45 6.33 -6.74
N TYR A 360 29.78 6.39 -5.45
CA TYR A 360 31.10 6.07 -4.92
C TYR A 360 31.22 4.62 -4.42
N ASN A 361 30.15 3.84 -4.53
CA ASN A 361 30.12 2.43 -4.16
C ASN A 361 29.69 1.57 -5.37
N PRO A 362 30.61 1.21 -6.29
CA PRO A 362 30.26 0.69 -7.62
C PRO A 362 29.85 -0.79 -7.67
N TYR A 363 30.03 -1.56 -6.59
CA TYR A 363 29.86 -3.01 -6.61
C TYR A 363 28.83 -3.50 -5.60
N ASN A 364 27.55 -3.43 -5.95
CA ASN A 364 26.45 -3.93 -5.12
C ASN A 364 25.58 -4.92 -5.90
N SER A 365 25.18 -6.00 -5.25
CA SER A 365 24.19 -6.95 -5.77
C SER A 365 22.99 -7.02 -4.83
N PHE A 366 21.77 -6.96 -5.36
CA PHE A 366 20.53 -7.10 -4.63
C PHE A 366 19.86 -8.42 -5.01
N LEU A 367 19.89 -9.39 -4.11
CA LEU A 367 19.41 -10.74 -4.33
C LEU A 367 18.06 -10.92 -3.62
N ILE A 368 17.04 -11.36 -4.36
CA ILE A 368 15.67 -11.50 -3.84
C ILE A 368 15.01 -12.79 -4.32
N GLY A 369 14.19 -13.38 -3.45
CA GLY A 369 13.41 -14.57 -3.77
C GLY A 369 14.15 -15.88 -3.51
N GLU A 370 13.50 -16.99 -3.80
CA GLU A 370 14.05 -18.33 -3.68
C GLU A 370 15.02 -18.62 -4.81
N ASN A 371 16.19 -19.16 -4.45
CA ASN A 371 17.28 -19.53 -5.36
C ASN A 371 17.65 -18.40 -6.35
N PRO A 372 17.96 -17.19 -5.88
CA PRO A 372 18.35 -16.10 -6.76
C PRO A 372 19.65 -16.44 -7.49
N MET A 373 19.84 -15.82 -8.65
CA MET A 373 21.10 -15.90 -9.40
C MET A 373 22.30 -15.48 -8.53
N GLU A 374 23.46 -16.09 -8.77
CA GLU A 374 24.70 -15.72 -8.11
C GLU A 374 25.07 -14.24 -8.42
N PRO A 375 25.70 -13.52 -7.48
CA PRO A 375 26.20 -12.19 -7.74
C PRO A 375 27.37 -12.26 -8.74
N ASP A 376 27.43 -11.32 -9.69
CA ASP A 376 28.49 -11.31 -10.71
C ASP A 376 29.86 -10.92 -10.11
N ILE A 377 29.84 -10.16 -9.01
CA ILE A 377 31.02 -9.60 -8.35
C ILE A 377 30.89 -9.84 -6.85
N LEU A 378 31.99 -10.28 -6.18
CA LEU A 378 32.09 -10.41 -4.72
C LEU A 378 32.23 -9.03 -4.04
N GLY A 379 31.29 -8.12 -4.35
CA GLY A 379 31.13 -6.80 -3.77
C GLY A 379 30.27 -6.80 -2.52
N ASN A 380 29.49 -5.74 -2.31
CA ASN A 380 28.45 -5.70 -1.28
C ASN A 380 27.22 -6.46 -1.78
N ILE A 381 26.61 -7.26 -0.92
CA ILE A 381 25.49 -8.12 -1.30
C ILE A 381 24.37 -7.85 -0.31
N VAL A 382 23.19 -7.50 -0.82
CA VAL A 382 21.96 -7.45 -0.04
C VAL A 382 21.17 -8.73 -0.33
N LEU A 383 20.83 -9.47 0.71
CA LEU A 383 19.91 -10.60 0.65
C LEU A 383 18.57 -10.15 1.21
N PHE A 384 17.58 -10.01 0.33
CA PHE A 384 16.27 -9.47 0.67
C PHE A 384 15.24 -10.59 0.82
N GLY A 385 14.78 -10.80 2.05
CA GLY A 385 13.76 -11.79 2.40
C GLY A 385 14.30 -13.13 2.85
N ASP A 386 13.49 -13.79 3.68
CA ASP A 386 13.82 -15.11 4.24
C ASP A 386 14.09 -16.14 3.16
N CYS A 387 13.41 -16.07 2.02
CA CYS A 387 13.65 -16.96 0.87
C CYS A 387 15.09 -16.84 0.36
N ALA A 388 15.56 -15.61 0.09
CA ALA A 388 16.91 -15.38 -0.42
C ALA A 388 17.97 -15.75 0.62
N ILE A 389 17.73 -15.41 1.89
CA ILE A 389 18.63 -15.75 3.00
C ILE A 389 18.77 -17.27 3.11
N ASN A 390 17.65 -17.99 3.20
CA ASN A 390 17.64 -19.43 3.44
C ASN A 390 18.16 -20.24 2.26
N SER A 391 17.71 -19.94 1.04
CA SER A 391 18.09 -20.71 -0.16
C SER A 391 19.55 -20.51 -0.55
N THR A 392 20.21 -19.46 -0.05
CA THR A 392 21.61 -19.15 -0.38
C THR A 392 22.61 -19.55 0.70
N LYS A 393 22.19 -20.15 1.83
CA LYS A 393 23.07 -20.48 2.97
C LYS A 393 24.32 -21.27 2.59
N ASN A 394 24.21 -22.16 1.61
CA ASN A 394 25.29 -23.05 1.16
C ASN A 394 26.06 -22.53 -0.08
N ARG A 395 25.76 -21.32 -0.56
CA ARG A 395 26.41 -20.77 -1.78
C ARG A 395 27.82 -20.27 -1.47
N LYS A 396 28.71 -20.36 -2.47
CA LYS A 396 30.13 -20.03 -2.33
C LYS A 396 30.35 -18.58 -1.89
N PHE A 397 29.57 -17.62 -2.39
CA PHE A 397 29.70 -16.20 -2.04
C PHE A 397 29.45 -15.88 -0.56
N ARG A 398 28.82 -16.80 0.20
CA ARG A 398 28.64 -16.67 1.65
C ARG A 398 29.95 -16.78 2.43
N LYS A 399 31.01 -17.28 1.79
CA LYS A 399 32.30 -17.53 2.41
C LYS A 399 33.42 -16.82 1.65
N VAL A 400 34.42 -16.35 2.39
CA VAL A 400 35.67 -15.82 1.83
C VAL A 400 36.80 -16.75 2.24
N ILE A 401 37.61 -17.15 1.25
CA ILE A 401 38.82 -17.93 1.49
C ILE A 401 39.92 -16.96 1.93
N LYS A 402 40.43 -17.14 3.15
CA LYS A 402 41.62 -16.41 3.62
C LYS A 402 42.80 -17.36 3.69
N GLU A 403 43.79 -17.15 2.82
CA GLU A 403 45.08 -17.81 2.93
C GLU A 403 45.88 -17.18 4.08
N THR A 404 46.00 -17.90 5.19
CA THR A 404 46.94 -17.53 6.25
C THR A 404 48.30 -18.15 5.95
N LYS A 405 49.26 -17.33 5.50
CA LYS A 405 50.68 -17.68 5.54
C LYS A 405 51.12 -17.69 7.00
N LYS A 406 51.29 -18.87 7.61
CA LYS A 406 51.99 -18.98 8.90
C LYS A 406 53.42 -18.46 8.69
N LYS A 407 53.76 -17.27 9.24
CA LYS A 407 55.16 -16.95 9.51
C LYS A 407 55.62 -17.98 10.54
N ILE A 408 56.46 -18.93 10.12
CA ILE A 408 57.28 -19.66 11.08
C ILE A 408 58.11 -18.57 11.76
N LYS A 409 57.85 -18.32 13.04
CA LYS A 409 58.77 -17.54 13.87
C LYS A 409 60.05 -18.38 13.93
N ASN A 410 61.01 -18.09 13.05
CA ASN A 410 62.34 -18.66 13.19
C ASN A 410 62.97 -18.02 14.44
N GLU A 411 63.11 -18.85 15.46
CA GLU A 411 64.37 -19.07 16.16
C GLU A 411 65.15 -17.82 16.59
N ALA A 412 64.86 -17.36 17.81
CA ALA A 412 65.96 -17.03 18.71
C ALA A 412 66.19 -18.27 19.60
N LYS A 413 67.31 -18.97 19.37
CA LYS A 413 67.86 -20.13 20.10
C LYS A 413 67.41 -21.53 19.62
N LYS A 414 68.11 -22.09 18.63
CA LYS A 414 69.10 -23.18 18.86
C LYS A 414 69.82 -23.53 17.55
N LYS A 415 71.15 -23.51 17.60
CA LYS A 415 72.07 -23.92 16.54
C LYS A 415 71.91 -25.42 16.22
N PHE A 416 72.27 -25.78 14.98
CA PHE A 416 72.54 -27.13 14.43
C PHE A 416 71.34 -28.01 14.05
N ILE A 417 71.05 -28.13 12.74
CA ILE A 417 71.20 -29.34 11.89
C ILE A 417 70.49 -29.13 10.52
N LYS A 418 71.11 -29.72 9.50
CA LYS A 418 70.87 -29.71 8.05
C LYS A 418 69.42 -29.75 7.52
N LYS A 419 69.26 -29.07 6.36
CA LYS A 419 68.35 -29.29 5.21
C LYS A 419 67.04 -30.07 5.48
N LYS A 420 65.91 -29.38 5.31
CA LYS A 420 64.69 -29.95 4.69
C LYS A 420 63.86 -28.84 4.04
N ASP A 421 63.56 -29.00 2.75
CA ASP A 421 62.57 -28.20 2.01
C ASP A 421 61.21 -28.34 2.69
N GLY A 422 60.89 -27.40 3.57
CA GLY A 422 59.58 -27.30 4.20
C GLY A 422 58.60 -26.65 3.24
N LYS A 423 57.79 -27.45 2.53
CA LYS A 423 56.56 -26.98 1.90
C LYS A 423 55.78 -26.14 2.92
N LYS A 424 55.64 -24.84 2.66
CA LYS A 424 54.79 -23.94 3.46
C LYS A 424 53.38 -24.53 3.49
N LYS A 425 52.94 -25.04 4.65
CA LYS A 425 51.54 -25.48 4.85
C LYS A 425 50.64 -24.24 4.85
N THR A 426 50.14 -23.86 3.69
CA THR A 426 49.07 -22.86 3.55
C THR A 426 47.81 -23.45 4.18
N THR A 427 47.36 -22.89 5.30
CA THR A 427 46.08 -23.31 5.89
C THR A 427 45.00 -22.41 5.30
N ILE A 428 44.15 -23.00 4.45
CA ILE A 428 42.96 -22.35 3.89
C ILE A 428 41.91 -22.33 4.98
N LYS A 429 41.50 -21.15 5.44
CA LYS A 429 40.37 -20.99 6.37
C LYS A 429 39.25 -20.27 5.66
N GLU A 430 38.09 -20.91 5.56
CA GLU A 430 36.84 -20.27 5.14
C GLU A 430 36.30 -19.41 6.28
N LYS A 431 35.88 -18.18 5.98
CA LYS A 431 35.23 -17.28 6.93
C LYS A 431 33.93 -16.72 6.34
N PRO A 432 32.93 -16.36 7.16
CA PRO A 432 31.74 -15.68 6.68
C PRO A 432 32.08 -14.40 5.91
N ASN A 433 31.40 -14.16 4.80
CA ASN A 433 31.54 -12.94 4.02
C ASN A 433 30.88 -11.77 4.76
N LYS A 434 31.68 -10.85 5.27
CA LYS A 434 31.20 -9.66 6.01
C LYS A 434 30.58 -8.57 5.13
N LYS A 435 30.61 -8.72 3.80
CA LYS A 435 29.99 -7.78 2.86
C LYS A 435 28.53 -8.11 2.54
N ILE A 436 27.96 -9.09 3.25
CA ILE A 436 26.56 -9.49 3.09
C ILE A 436 25.72 -8.78 4.14
N LEU A 437 24.74 -8.00 3.69
CA LEU A 437 23.65 -7.48 4.51
C LEU A 437 22.42 -8.37 4.31
N GLU A 438 21.90 -8.93 5.38
CA GLU A 438 20.65 -9.70 5.37
C GLU A 438 19.50 -8.81 5.83
N LEU A 439 18.45 -8.73 5.03
CA LEU A 439 17.19 -8.04 5.36
C LEU A 439 16.10 -9.10 5.47
N PRO A 440 15.90 -9.69 6.67
CA PRO A 440 14.96 -10.79 6.87
C PRO A 440 13.50 -10.35 6.82
N GLY A 441 12.59 -11.32 6.70
CA GLY A 441 11.14 -11.13 6.72
C GLY A 441 10.41 -11.77 5.54
N CYS A 442 9.10 -11.95 5.71
CA CYS A 442 8.20 -12.55 4.71
C CYS A 442 6.85 -11.80 4.67
N PRO A 443 6.76 -10.70 3.89
CA PRO A 443 7.86 -10.01 3.22
C PRO A 443 8.72 -9.17 4.20
N PRO A 444 9.96 -8.79 3.85
CA PRO A 444 10.75 -7.84 4.65
C PRO A 444 10.02 -6.53 4.83
N ASN A 445 10.05 -5.98 6.04
CA ASN A 445 9.56 -4.63 6.27
C ASN A 445 10.70 -3.65 6.04
N VAL A 446 10.55 -2.75 5.07
CA VAL A 446 11.58 -1.76 4.72
C VAL A 446 11.64 -0.58 5.71
N PHE A 447 10.69 -0.50 6.63
CA PHE A 447 10.57 0.53 7.66
C PHE A 447 10.90 0.02 9.08
N ASP A 448 11.20 -1.27 9.24
CA ASP A 448 11.72 -1.86 10.48
C ASP A 448 13.23 -2.12 10.33
#